data_AF-A0A0D0IUK9-F1
#
_entry.id   AF-A0A0D0IUK9-F1
#
_cell.length_a   1.000
_cell.length_b   1.000
_cell.length_c   1.000
_cell.angle_alpha   90.00
_cell.angle_beta   90.00
_cell.angle_gamma   90.00
#
_symmetry.space_group_name_H-M   'P 1'
#
loop_
_entity.id
_entity.type
_entity.pdbx_description
1 polymer ?
#
loop_
_entity_poly.entity_id
_entity_poly.type
_entity_poly.pdbx_seq_one_letter_code
_entity_poly.pdbx_strand_id
1 'polypeptide(L)'
;MRNAIKFIIAIIIAGLLMILFRCVAFTIYIVPKTGIKPWLVDGDRVLVNRWSYGLRTGSDKTFPYSRWFRKPVGKGELVAFNYPLDTMHTVTNRSVHAAFCMAGPGDTTYIDHHPIIPPKRCRMVEVKPWNIKLLCNTYRIHEGRKADIKDGKLIVDGKATRYAYFSRNYYWMSSVDGDTTPDSRYYGFVPEDHIIGRIVMVVYSRGNSESFFGSFRNARWLMPL
;
A
#
# COMPACT_ATOMS: atom_id res chain seq x y z
N MET A 1 24.18 -13.90 42.50
CA MET A 1 22.87 -13.23 42.27
C MET A 1 22.96 -11.96 41.41
N ARG A 2 23.83 -10.98 41.71
CA ARG A 2 23.93 -9.72 40.95
C ARG A 2 24.24 -9.88 39.45
N ASN A 3 25.08 -10.85 39.08
CA ASN A 3 25.42 -11.11 37.66
C ASN A 3 24.25 -11.76 36.89
N ALA A 4 23.48 -12.64 37.55
CA ALA A 4 22.29 -13.24 36.95
C ALA A 4 21.19 -12.20 36.69
N ILE A 5 21.00 -11.25 37.61
CA ILE A 5 20.05 -10.14 37.42
C ILE A 5 20.45 -9.25 36.24
N LYS A 6 21.74 -8.88 36.14
CA LYS A 6 22.25 -8.11 34.99
C LYS A 6 22.04 -8.82 33.66
N PHE A 7 22.26 -10.13 33.62
CA PHE A 7 22.03 -10.95 32.44
C PHE A 7 20.56 -10.98 32.02
N ILE A 8 19.64 -11.18 32.97
CA ILE A 8 18.19 -11.16 32.70
C ILE A 8 17.76 -9.78 32.19
N ILE A 9 18.21 -8.70 32.82
CA ILE A 9 17.91 -7.32 32.36
C ILE A 9 18.41 -7.10 30.92
N ALA A 10 19.61 -7.58 30.58
CA ALA A 10 20.15 -7.44 29.24
C ALA A 10 19.28 -8.16 28.19
N ILE A 11 18.78 -9.37 28.48
CA ILE A 11 17.86 -10.11 27.59
C ILE A 11 16.55 -9.35 27.42
N ILE A 12 15.97 -8.82 28.51
CA ILE A 12 14.72 -8.04 28.44
C ILE A 12 14.93 -6.79 27.58
N ILE A 13 16.01 -6.05 27.79
CA ILE A 13 16.34 -4.86 27.01
C ILE A 13 16.52 -5.23 25.54
N ALA A 14 17.27 -6.30 25.23
CA ALA A 14 17.45 -6.77 23.86
C ALA A 14 16.13 -7.16 23.19
N GLY A 15 15.25 -7.86 23.91
CA GLY A 15 13.91 -8.22 23.44
C GLY A 15 13.04 -6.99 23.17
N LEU A 16 13.02 -6.01 24.08
CA LEU A 16 12.29 -4.75 23.92
C LEU A 16 12.81 -3.94 22.74
N LEU A 17 14.14 -3.86 22.56
CA LEU A 17 14.76 -3.19 21.42
C LEU A 17 14.42 -3.88 20.11
N MET A 18 14.41 -5.23 20.07
CA MET A 18 14.00 -5.99 18.88
C MET A 18 12.52 -5.76 18.54
N ILE A 19 11.64 -5.73 19.54
CA ILE A 19 10.21 -5.44 19.35
C ILE A 19 10.04 -4.01 18.85
N LEU A 20 10.72 -3.03 19.44
CA LEU A 20 10.69 -1.64 19.00
C LEU A 20 11.17 -1.51 17.55
N PHE A 21 12.29 -2.16 17.22
CA PHE A 21 12.83 -2.19 15.86
C PHE A 21 11.84 -2.83 14.88
N ARG A 22 11.15 -3.90 15.26
CA ARG A 22 10.11 -4.54 14.45
C ARG A 22 8.85 -3.67 14.30
N CYS A 23 8.44 -2.97 15.35
CA CYS A 23 7.28 -2.09 15.29
C CYS A 23 7.55 -0.89 14.37
N VAL A 24 8.77 -0.37 14.40
CA VAL A 24 9.12 0.91 13.77
C VAL A 24 9.78 0.74 12.40
N ALA A 25 10.75 -0.17 12.25
CA ALA A 25 11.58 -0.26 11.05
C ALA A 25 11.05 -1.26 10.01
N PHE A 26 10.91 -2.53 10.42
CA PHE A 26 10.60 -3.62 9.50
C PHE A 26 9.51 -4.54 10.03
N THR A 27 8.57 -4.89 9.15
CA THR A 27 7.55 -5.90 9.44
C THR A 27 7.58 -7.02 8.41
N ILE A 28 7.06 -8.19 8.78
CA ILE A 28 6.97 -9.36 7.89
C ILE A 28 5.51 -9.65 7.61
N TYR A 29 5.15 -9.71 6.32
CA TYR A 29 3.83 -10.14 5.86
C TYR A 29 3.88 -11.47 5.14
N ILE A 30 2.76 -12.19 5.14
CA ILE A 30 2.58 -13.43 4.38
C ILE A 30 1.91 -13.07 3.06
N VAL A 31 2.48 -13.52 1.95
CA VAL A 31 1.88 -13.39 0.62
C VAL A 31 0.77 -14.45 0.48
N PRO A 32 -0.47 -14.05 0.17
CA PRO A 32 -1.56 -14.99 -0.08
C PRO A 32 -1.46 -15.63 -1.47
N LYS A 33 -2.41 -16.51 -1.80
CA LYS A 33 -2.48 -17.19 -3.11
C LYS A 33 -2.48 -16.26 -4.33
N THR A 34 -3.02 -15.05 -4.17
CA THR A 34 -3.05 -13.98 -5.17
C THR A 34 -1.77 -13.13 -5.14
N GLY A 35 -0.61 -13.80 -5.09
CA GLY A 35 0.70 -13.14 -5.14
C GLY A 35 1.09 -12.77 -6.57
N ILE A 36 1.93 -11.75 -6.71
CA ILE A 36 2.39 -11.23 -8.00
C ILE A 36 3.52 -12.07 -8.56
N LYS A 37 3.21 -13.08 -9.37
CA LYS A 37 4.22 -13.99 -9.93
C LYS A 37 5.06 -13.31 -11.03
N PRO A 38 6.37 -13.65 -11.15
CA PRO A 38 7.16 -14.54 -10.29
C PRO A 38 7.75 -13.89 -9.02
N TRP A 39 7.57 -12.59 -8.80
CA TRP A 39 8.18 -11.84 -7.69
C TRP A 39 7.69 -12.30 -6.32
N LEU A 40 6.38 -12.48 -6.16
CA LEU A 40 5.71 -12.87 -4.92
C LEU A 40 4.83 -14.10 -5.17
N VAL A 41 5.06 -15.16 -4.41
CA VAL A 41 4.33 -16.43 -4.52
C VAL A 41 3.66 -16.77 -3.18
N ASP A 42 2.50 -17.44 -3.24
CA ASP A 42 1.74 -17.93 -2.09
C ASP A 42 2.64 -18.54 -1.01
N GLY A 43 2.62 -18.00 0.20
CA GLY A 43 3.44 -18.48 1.32
C GLY A 43 4.83 -17.86 1.44
N ASP A 44 5.20 -16.93 0.56
CA ASP A 44 6.35 -16.06 0.78
C ASP A 44 6.14 -15.19 2.03
N ARG A 45 7.21 -15.02 2.81
CA ARG A 45 7.26 -14.10 3.94
C ARG A 45 8.13 -12.92 3.57
N VAL A 46 7.50 -11.80 3.26
CA VAL A 46 8.17 -10.62 2.72
C VAL A 46 8.54 -9.65 3.82
N LEU A 47 9.76 -9.10 3.74
CA LEU A 47 10.23 -8.02 4.59
C LEU A 47 9.79 -6.68 4.00
N VAL A 48 9.08 -5.90 4.81
CA VAL A 48 8.61 -4.55 4.44
C VAL A 48 9.35 -3.51 5.25
N ASN A 49 10.07 -2.62 4.56
CA ASN A 49 10.71 -1.46 5.14
C ASN A 49 9.72 -0.30 5.25
N ARG A 50 9.29 -0.01 6.49
CA ARG A 50 8.28 1.02 6.83
C ARG A 50 8.83 2.44 6.72
N TRP A 51 10.15 2.62 6.67
CA TRP A 51 10.81 3.93 6.58
C TRP A 51 11.11 4.39 5.15
N SER A 52 10.97 3.50 4.16
CA SER A 52 11.29 3.79 2.76
C SER A 52 10.66 5.11 2.27
N TYR A 53 9.45 5.40 2.74
CA TYR A 53 8.70 6.60 2.35
C TYR A 53 8.57 7.63 3.48
N GLY A 54 9.21 7.39 4.62
CA GLY A 54 9.06 8.14 5.87
C GLY A 54 8.17 7.41 6.89
N LEU A 55 8.38 7.70 8.18
CA LEU A 55 7.70 7.05 9.29
C LEU A 55 6.21 7.43 9.29
N ARG A 56 5.34 6.43 9.04
CA ARG A 56 3.88 6.59 9.12
C ARG A 56 3.46 6.69 10.59
N THR A 57 2.84 7.81 10.95
CA THR A 57 2.30 8.08 12.28
C THR A 57 0.81 8.41 12.17
N GLY A 58 -0.02 7.83 13.03
CA GLY A 58 -1.45 8.08 12.99
C GLY A 58 -2.14 7.49 11.78
N SER A 59 -3.43 7.28 11.92
CA SER A 59 -4.28 6.74 10.86
C SER A 59 -5.78 6.82 11.16
N ASP A 60 -6.14 7.35 12.33
CA ASP A 60 -7.49 7.31 12.88
C ASP A 60 -7.91 8.71 13.35
N LYS A 61 -9.17 8.87 13.76
CA LYS A 61 -9.73 10.17 14.15
C LYS A 61 -8.99 10.83 15.32
N THR A 62 -8.48 10.04 16.26
CA THR A 62 -7.80 10.54 17.47
C THR A 62 -6.36 10.98 17.20
N PHE A 63 -5.68 10.36 16.23
CA PHE A 63 -4.30 10.70 15.87
C PHE A 63 -4.19 10.79 14.35
N PRO A 64 -4.25 12.02 13.79
CA PRO A 64 -4.35 12.22 12.35
C PRO A 64 -3.12 11.67 11.64
N TYR A 65 -3.34 11.22 10.41
CA TYR A 65 -2.25 10.72 9.58
C TYR A 65 -1.19 11.81 9.35
N SER A 66 0.06 11.44 9.60
CA SER A 66 1.25 12.20 9.22
C SER A 66 2.36 11.23 8.81
N ARG A 67 3.31 11.74 8.02
CA ARG A 67 4.49 10.99 7.63
C ARG A 67 5.74 11.84 7.82
N TRP A 68 6.54 11.47 8.81
CA TRP A 68 7.78 12.16 9.12
C TRP A 68 8.88 11.76 8.13
N PHE A 69 9.72 12.71 7.73
CA PHE A 69 10.77 12.50 6.72
C PHE A 69 10.23 11.89 5.41
N ARG A 70 9.11 12.44 4.94
CA ARG A 70 8.41 11.97 3.76
C ARG A 70 9.34 11.87 2.55
N LYS A 71 9.32 10.71 1.91
CA LYS A 71 9.90 10.48 0.58
C LYS A 71 8.80 10.00 -0.37
N PRO A 72 8.83 10.39 -1.66
CA PRO A 72 7.89 9.87 -2.64
C PRO A 72 8.11 8.37 -2.84
N VAL A 73 7.04 7.66 -3.20
CA VAL A 73 7.14 6.28 -3.67
C VAL A 73 7.75 6.30 -5.07
N GLY A 74 8.79 5.51 -5.29
CA GLY A 74 9.47 5.40 -6.57
C GLY A 74 8.68 4.59 -7.59
N LYS A 75 8.81 4.97 -8.86
CA LYS A 75 8.24 4.20 -9.97
C LYS A 75 8.92 2.83 -10.07
N GLY A 76 8.12 1.78 -10.24
CA GLY A 76 8.58 0.40 -10.32
C GLY A 76 8.90 -0.25 -8.96
N GLU A 77 8.75 0.47 -7.84
CA GLU A 77 8.96 -0.14 -6.53
C GLU A 77 7.79 -1.05 -6.15
N LEU A 78 8.11 -2.18 -5.51
CA LEU A 78 7.13 -3.10 -4.96
C LEU A 78 6.68 -2.62 -3.58
N VAL A 79 5.40 -2.28 -3.45
CA VAL A 79 4.85 -1.56 -2.30
C VAL A 79 3.84 -2.40 -1.55
N ALA A 80 3.95 -2.45 -0.23
CA ALA A 80 2.89 -2.95 0.64
C ALA A 80 1.96 -1.80 1.05
N PHE A 81 0.65 -2.01 0.95
CA PHE A 81 -0.36 -1.02 1.31
C PHE A 81 -1.64 -1.68 1.82
N ASN A 82 -2.43 -0.92 2.58
CA ASN A 82 -3.74 -1.34 3.05
C ASN A 82 -4.76 -1.31 1.89
N TYR A 83 -5.64 -2.32 1.80
CA TYR A 83 -6.59 -2.45 0.70
C TYR A 83 -7.53 -1.23 0.60
N PRO A 84 -7.55 -0.49 -0.53
CA PRO A 84 -8.24 0.80 -0.59
C PRO A 84 -9.78 0.68 -0.63
N LEU A 85 -10.34 -0.41 -1.17
CA LEU A 85 -11.79 -0.59 -1.26
C LEU A 85 -12.47 -1.03 0.05
N ASP A 86 -11.73 -1.43 1.07
CA ASP A 86 -12.33 -1.81 2.36
C ASP A 86 -12.86 -0.56 3.08
N THR A 87 -14.17 -0.37 3.11
CA THR A 87 -14.82 0.72 3.83
C THR A 87 -15.30 0.34 5.24
N MET A 88 -15.13 -0.92 5.64
CA MET A 88 -15.64 -1.45 6.91
C MET A 88 -14.64 -1.27 8.05
N HIS A 89 -13.33 -1.29 7.74
CA HIS A 89 -12.27 -1.19 8.74
C HIS A 89 -11.49 0.13 8.65
N THR A 90 -10.93 0.55 9.80
CA THR A 90 -9.93 1.62 9.85
C THR A 90 -8.72 1.25 9.01
N VAL A 91 -8.03 2.25 8.44
CA VAL A 91 -6.99 2.00 7.42
C VAL A 91 -5.92 1.02 7.91
N THR A 92 -5.48 1.11 9.17
CA THR A 92 -4.47 0.20 9.74
C THR A 92 -4.93 -1.24 9.92
N ASN A 93 -6.24 -1.48 9.98
CA ASN A 93 -6.83 -2.80 10.22
C ASN A 93 -7.27 -3.51 8.93
N ARG A 94 -7.12 -2.86 7.77
CA ARG A 94 -7.45 -3.45 6.47
C ARG A 94 -6.41 -4.49 6.06
N SER A 95 -6.82 -5.44 5.20
CA SER A 95 -5.91 -6.40 4.57
C SER A 95 -4.76 -5.69 3.86
N VAL A 96 -3.58 -6.32 3.87
CA VAL A 96 -2.38 -5.79 3.21
C VAL A 96 -2.22 -6.42 1.84
N HIS A 97 -2.07 -5.56 0.83
CA HIS A 97 -1.86 -5.92 -0.55
C HIS A 97 -0.48 -5.45 -1.01
N ALA A 98 0.03 -6.10 -2.06
CA ALA A 98 1.26 -5.74 -2.72
C ALA A 98 0.97 -5.37 -4.18
N ALA A 99 1.71 -4.42 -4.73
CA ALA A 99 1.68 -4.05 -6.16
C ALA A 99 2.90 -3.18 -6.49
N PHE A 100 3.20 -3.05 -7.78
CA PHE A 100 4.21 -2.12 -8.26
C PHE A 100 3.65 -0.72 -8.42
N CYS A 101 4.35 0.30 -7.92
CA CYS A 101 3.96 1.69 -8.11
C CYS A 101 4.31 2.15 -9.53
N MET A 102 3.33 2.31 -10.42
CA MET A 102 3.58 2.70 -11.80
C MET A 102 3.57 4.22 -12.02
N ALA A 103 2.80 4.94 -11.21
CA ALA A 103 2.73 6.40 -11.25
C ALA A 103 2.44 6.97 -9.86
N GLY A 104 3.20 7.99 -9.49
CA GLY A 104 3.00 8.77 -8.27
C GLY A 104 2.05 9.96 -8.46
N PRO A 105 1.91 10.80 -7.43
CA PRO A 105 0.96 11.90 -7.40
C PRO A 105 1.33 12.98 -8.42
N GLY A 106 0.47 13.17 -9.42
CA GLY A 106 0.67 14.10 -10.53
C GLY A 106 1.48 13.54 -11.70
N ASP A 107 1.95 12.30 -11.62
CA ASP A 107 2.54 11.60 -12.76
C ASP A 107 1.46 11.18 -13.75
N THR A 108 1.86 10.67 -14.93
CA THR A 108 0.95 10.15 -15.94
C THR A 108 1.21 8.66 -16.16
N THR A 109 0.14 7.87 -16.17
CA THR A 109 0.12 6.50 -16.67
C THR A 109 -0.95 6.36 -17.75
N TYR A 110 -0.95 5.26 -18.50
CA TYR A 110 -1.91 5.03 -19.57
C TYR A 110 -2.71 3.76 -19.33
N ILE A 111 -4.01 3.84 -19.60
CA ILE A 111 -4.92 2.69 -19.66
C ILE A 111 -5.65 2.79 -20.98
N ASP A 112 -5.56 1.76 -21.82
CA ASP A 112 -6.24 1.71 -23.13
C ASP A 112 -6.03 3.02 -23.93
N HIS A 113 -4.78 3.47 -24.03
CA HIS A 113 -4.35 4.73 -24.67
C HIS A 113 -4.84 6.04 -24.03
N HIS A 114 -5.60 5.98 -22.94
CA HIS A 114 -6.07 7.15 -22.22
C HIS A 114 -5.13 7.52 -21.07
N PRO A 115 -4.76 8.81 -20.91
CA PRO A 115 -3.92 9.25 -19.80
C PRO A 115 -4.72 9.25 -18.49
N ILE A 116 -4.10 8.69 -17.46
CA ILE A 116 -4.58 8.66 -16.09
C ILE A 116 -3.53 9.35 -15.21
N ILE A 117 -3.98 10.32 -14.42
CA ILE A 117 -3.14 11.13 -13.56
C ILE A 117 -3.56 10.88 -12.11
N PRO A 118 -2.76 10.17 -11.29
CA PRO A 118 -3.04 10.02 -9.87
C PRO A 118 -3.10 11.39 -9.19
N PRO A 119 -4.17 11.71 -8.45
CA PRO A 119 -4.31 13.03 -7.86
C PRO A 119 -3.15 13.41 -6.92
N LYS A 120 -2.66 14.63 -7.09
CA LYS A 120 -1.70 15.26 -6.18
C LYS A 120 -2.46 16.20 -5.24
N ARG A 121 -2.12 16.17 -3.96
CA ARG A 121 -2.72 17.07 -2.95
C ARG A 121 -2.62 18.51 -3.43
N CYS A 122 -3.72 19.24 -3.28
CA CYS A 122 -3.84 20.64 -3.68
C CYS A 122 -3.66 20.92 -5.18
N ARG A 123 -3.79 19.92 -6.06
CA ARG A 123 -3.79 20.10 -7.51
C ARG A 123 -5.08 19.61 -8.15
N MET A 124 -5.43 20.23 -9.27
CA MET A 124 -6.59 19.87 -10.07
C MET A 124 -6.25 18.79 -11.10
N VAL A 125 -7.18 17.86 -11.29
CA VAL A 125 -7.19 16.87 -12.38
C VAL A 125 -8.40 17.16 -13.25
N GLU A 126 -8.21 17.29 -14.57
CA GLU A 126 -9.31 17.51 -15.49
C GLU A 126 -10.22 16.27 -15.55
N VAL A 127 -11.53 16.48 -15.48
CA VAL A 127 -12.53 15.43 -15.62
C VAL A 127 -12.73 15.11 -17.09
N LYS A 128 -12.56 13.85 -17.46
CA LYS A 128 -12.69 13.30 -18.80
C LYS A 128 -13.59 12.06 -18.77
N PRO A 129 -14.20 11.66 -19.91
CA PRO A 129 -15.09 10.50 -19.95
C PRO A 129 -14.45 9.21 -19.42
N TRP A 130 -13.16 8.98 -19.66
CA TRP A 130 -12.46 7.77 -19.24
C TRP A 130 -12.04 7.77 -17.76
N ASN A 131 -11.85 8.94 -17.13
CA ASN A 131 -11.41 9.03 -15.73
C ASN A 131 -12.55 9.39 -14.75
N ILE A 132 -13.71 9.81 -15.26
CA ILE A 132 -14.81 10.33 -14.44
C ILE A 132 -15.27 9.34 -13.36
N LYS A 133 -15.37 8.06 -13.69
CA LYS A 133 -15.77 7.01 -12.74
C LYS A 133 -14.73 6.82 -11.64
N LEU A 134 -13.46 6.82 -12.02
CA LEU A 134 -12.33 6.70 -11.11
C LEU A 134 -12.28 7.89 -10.13
N LEU A 135 -12.43 9.12 -10.64
CA LEU A 135 -12.47 10.33 -9.82
C LEU A 135 -13.70 10.35 -8.89
N CYS A 136 -14.87 9.97 -9.39
CA CYS A 136 -16.11 9.86 -8.60
C CYS A 136 -15.95 8.87 -7.44
N ASN A 137 -15.47 7.66 -7.72
CA ASN A 137 -15.25 6.65 -6.68
C ASN A 137 -14.22 7.13 -5.64
N THR A 138 -13.16 7.81 -6.09
CA THR A 138 -12.13 8.35 -5.19
C THR A 138 -12.71 9.36 -4.21
N TYR A 139 -13.60 10.25 -4.67
CA TYR A 139 -14.32 11.17 -3.79
C TYR A 139 -15.17 10.46 -2.74
N ARG A 140 -15.92 9.45 -3.17
CA ARG A 140 -16.85 8.72 -2.30
C ARG A 140 -16.11 7.92 -1.23
N ILE A 141 -15.10 7.16 -1.65
CA ILE A 141 -14.44 6.16 -0.81
C ILE A 141 -13.36 6.79 0.07
N HIS A 142 -12.57 7.73 -0.46
CA HIS A 142 -11.36 8.21 0.22
C HIS A 142 -11.48 9.62 0.79
N GLU A 143 -12.28 10.49 0.15
CA GLU A 143 -12.50 11.87 0.60
C GLU A 143 -13.79 12.01 1.43
N GLY A 144 -14.67 11.00 1.42
CA GLY A 144 -15.95 11.03 2.15
C GLY A 144 -16.92 12.09 1.62
N ARG A 145 -16.75 12.53 0.36
CA ARG A 145 -17.59 13.57 -0.27
C ARG A 145 -18.73 12.97 -1.06
N LYS A 146 -19.83 13.71 -1.20
CA LYS A 146 -20.97 13.27 -2.02
C LYS A 146 -20.62 13.50 -3.49
N ALA A 147 -20.27 12.44 -4.20
CA ALA A 147 -19.99 12.51 -5.63
C ALA A 147 -20.89 11.57 -6.43
N ASP A 148 -21.34 12.03 -7.58
CA ASP A 148 -22.20 11.30 -8.51
C ASP A 148 -21.89 11.68 -9.96
N ILE A 149 -22.34 10.88 -10.92
CA ILE A 149 -22.19 11.14 -12.35
C ILE A 149 -23.57 11.32 -12.95
N LYS A 150 -23.86 12.52 -13.45
CA LYS A 150 -25.14 12.86 -14.09
C LYS A 150 -24.87 13.52 -15.43
N ASP A 151 -25.52 13.03 -16.49
CA ASP A 151 -25.40 13.55 -17.85
C ASP A 151 -23.94 13.69 -18.33
N GLY A 152 -23.10 12.69 -18.01
CA GLY A 152 -21.67 12.68 -18.35
C GLY A 152 -20.81 13.69 -17.57
N LYS A 153 -21.36 14.36 -16.56
CA LYS A 153 -20.65 15.35 -15.72
C LYS A 153 -20.44 14.80 -14.32
N LEU A 154 -19.28 15.12 -13.74
CA LEU A 154 -18.98 14.81 -12.35
C LEU A 154 -19.66 15.87 -11.46
N ILE A 155 -20.55 15.42 -10.60
CA ILE A 155 -21.22 16.25 -9.59
C ILE A 155 -20.55 15.97 -8.24
N VAL A 156 -19.98 16.99 -7.59
CA VAL A 156 -19.38 16.87 -6.26
C VAL A 156 -20.06 17.88 -5.34
N ASP A 157 -20.61 17.39 -4.23
CA ASP A 157 -21.39 18.15 -3.25
C ASP A 157 -22.47 19.04 -3.89
N GLY A 158 -23.16 18.47 -4.90
CA GLY A 158 -24.25 19.13 -5.63
C GLY A 158 -23.83 20.04 -6.78
N LYS A 159 -22.52 20.25 -7.01
CA LYS A 159 -22.01 21.12 -8.09
C LYS A 159 -21.35 20.32 -9.20
N ALA A 160 -21.74 20.59 -10.44
CA ALA A 160 -21.04 20.05 -11.61
C ALA A 160 -19.64 20.68 -11.72
N THR A 161 -18.62 19.84 -11.90
CA THR A 161 -17.24 20.31 -12.04
C THR A 161 -16.54 19.75 -13.27
N ARG A 162 -15.68 20.57 -13.88
CA ARG A 162 -14.74 20.17 -14.94
C ARG A 162 -13.38 19.73 -14.38
N TYR A 163 -13.11 20.06 -13.12
CA TYR A 163 -11.84 19.79 -12.45
C TYR A 163 -12.08 19.17 -11.08
N ALA A 164 -11.40 18.05 -10.82
CA ALA A 164 -11.43 17.39 -9.52
C ALA A 164 -10.23 17.83 -8.67
N TYR A 165 -10.49 18.14 -7.40
CA TYR A 165 -9.54 18.49 -6.35
C TYR A 165 -9.58 17.48 -5.20
N PHE A 166 -8.41 17.09 -4.68
CA PHE A 166 -8.28 16.09 -3.61
C PHE A 166 -7.42 16.59 -2.44
N SER A 167 -7.73 16.10 -1.23
CA SER A 167 -7.05 16.49 0.01
C SER A 167 -5.79 15.67 0.29
N ARG A 168 -5.56 14.60 -0.47
CA ARG A 168 -4.44 13.67 -0.30
C ARG A 168 -3.69 13.44 -1.60
N ASN A 169 -2.50 12.87 -1.48
CA ASN A 169 -1.78 12.32 -2.62
C ASN A 169 -2.22 10.88 -2.88
N TYR A 170 -2.23 10.51 -4.16
CA TYR A 170 -2.69 9.22 -4.64
C TYR A 170 -1.68 8.59 -5.59
N TYR A 171 -1.72 7.27 -5.69
CA TYR A 171 -0.79 6.46 -6.46
C TYR A 171 -1.54 5.50 -7.37
N TRP A 172 -0.93 5.17 -8.51
CA TRP A 172 -1.36 4.08 -9.38
C TRP A 172 -0.52 2.84 -9.11
N MET A 173 -1.18 1.79 -8.66
CA MET A 173 -0.57 0.52 -8.26
C MET A 173 -0.99 -0.57 -9.25
N SER A 174 -0.04 -1.22 -9.91
CA SER A 174 -0.31 -2.26 -10.89
C SER A 174 0.28 -3.60 -10.49
N SER A 175 -0.43 -4.67 -10.78
CA SER A 175 0.17 -5.99 -10.93
C SER A 175 0.89 -6.07 -12.28
N VAL A 176 1.66 -7.14 -12.50
CA VAL A 176 2.33 -7.35 -13.78
C VAL A 176 1.32 -7.83 -14.82
N ASP A 177 1.52 -7.47 -16.09
CA ASP A 177 0.63 -7.89 -17.17
C ASP A 177 0.53 -9.42 -17.25
N GLY A 178 -0.71 -9.92 -17.39
CA GLY A 178 -1.01 -11.36 -17.37
C GLY A 178 -1.22 -11.97 -15.97
N ASP A 179 -1.02 -11.19 -14.90
CA ASP A 179 -1.40 -11.60 -13.54
C ASP A 179 -2.91 -11.36 -13.30
N THR A 180 -3.52 -12.20 -12.46
CA THR A 180 -4.92 -12.09 -12.03
C THR A 180 -5.08 -11.31 -10.73
N THR A 181 -3.96 -10.90 -10.09
CA THR A 181 -3.98 -10.07 -8.89
C THR A 181 -4.66 -8.73 -9.17
N PRO A 182 -5.73 -8.37 -8.42
CA PRO A 182 -6.41 -7.09 -8.57
C PRO A 182 -5.45 -5.92 -8.37
N ASP A 183 -5.60 -4.89 -9.21
CA ASP A 183 -4.77 -3.69 -9.16
C ASP A 183 -5.59 -2.40 -9.27
N SER A 184 -4.95 -1.25 -9.50
CA SER A 184 -5.63 0.05 -9.58
C SER A 184 -6.69 0.13 -10.68
N ARG A 185 -6.67 -0.75 -11.69
CA ARG A 185 -7.77 -0.87 -12.67
C ARG A 185 -9.07 -1.34 -12.01
N TYR A 186 -8.95 -2.15 -10.96
CA TYR A 186 -10.07 -2.69 -10.19
C TYR A 186 -10.41 -1.81 -8.99
N TYR A 187 -9.43 -1.50 -8.12
CA TYR A 187 -9.68 -0.80 -6.86
C TYR A 187 -9.48 0.72 -6.92
N GLY A 188 -9.04 1.26 -8.05
CA GLY A 188 -8.80 2.68 -8.25
C GLY A 188 -7.48 3.18 -7.66
N PHE A 189 -7.43 4.46 -7.33
CA PHE A 189 -6.23 5.08 -6.78
C PHE A 189 -5.95 4.65 -5.34
N VAL A 190 -4.68 4.42 -5.01
CA VAL A 190 -4.26 4.11 -3.63
C VAL A 190 -3.90 5.41 -2.91
N PRO A 191 -4.56 5.79 -1.82
CA PRO A 191 -4.22 7.02 -1.10
C PRO A 191 -2.92 6.88 -0.28
N GLU A 192 -2.23 7.99 -0.06
CA GLU A 192 -0.93 8.02 0.65
C GLU A 192 -0.92 7.50 2.08
N ASP A 193 -2.07 7.52 2.75
CA ASP A 193 -2.26 7.01 4.11
C ASP A 193 -2.45 5.48 4.14
N HIS A 194 -2.65 4.84 2.99
CA HIS A 194 -2.71 3.38 2.87
C HIS A 194 -1.32 2.78 2.66
N ILE A 195 -0.34 3.56 2.21
CA ILE A 195 1.03 3.08 1.96
C ILE A 195 1.68 2.66 3.29
N ILE A 196 2.14 1.42 3.38
CA ILE A 196 2.82 0.88 4.56
C ILE A 196 4.34 1.04 4.41
N GLY A 197 4.90 0.56 3.29
CA GLY A 197 6.34 0.57 3.06
C GLY A 197 6.74 -0.18 1.79
N ARG A 198 8.04 -0.20 1.50
CA ARG A 198 8.60 -0.95 0.36
C ARG A 198 8.82 -2.40 0.76
N ILE A 199 8.41 -3.34 -0.08
CA ILE A 199 8.79 -4.74 0.03
C ILE A 199 10.21 -4.86 -0.56
N VAL A 200 11.16 -5.31 0.25
CA VAL A 200 12.59 -5.29 -0.11
C VAL A 200 13.21 -6.67 -0.28
N MET A 201 12.56 -7.71 0.24
CA MET A 201 13.12 -9.06 0.27
C MET A 201 12.05 -10.10 0.59
N VAL A 202 12.18 -11.31 0.04
CA VAL A 202 11.55 -12.52 0.58
C VAL A 202 12.50 -13.11 1.64
N VAL A 203 12.10 -13.10 2.91
CA VAL A 203 12.92 -13.62 4.01
C VAL A 203 13.02 -15.14 3.91
N TYR A 204 11.87 -15.78 3.80
CA TYR A 204 11.75 -17.21 3.56
C TYR A 204 10.41 -17.50 2.90
N SER A 205 10.25 -18.72 2.42
CA SER A 205 9.07 -19.12 1.67
C SER A 205 8.66 -20.53 2.05
N ARG A 206 7.38 -20.71 2.36
CA ARG A 206 6.80 -21.99 2.77
C ARG A 206 5.52 -22.26 1.98
N GLY A 207 5.51 -23.35 1.21
CA GLY A 207 4.31 -23.82 0.49
C GLY A 207 3.34 -24.58 1.39
N ASN A 208 2.18 -24.95 0.83
CA ASN A 208 1.18 -25.80 1.48
C ASN A 208 1.45 -27.30 1.24
N SER A 209 2.61 -27.80 1.68
CA SER A 209 2.91 -29.24 1.71
C SER A 209 2.55 -29.84 3.07
N GLU A 210 2.09 -31.09 3.11
CA GLU A 210 1.75 -31.81 4.35
C GLU A 210 2.97 -32.02 5.26
N SER A 211 4.18 -32.11 4.70
CA SER A 211 5.42 -32.20 5.48
C SER A 211 5.95 -30.83 5.92
N PHE A 212 6.24 -30.70 7.23
CA PHE A 212 6.74 -29.46 7.84
C PHE A 212 8.05 -28.97 7.18
N PHE A 213 9.03 -29.85 6.97
CA PHE A 213 10.32 -29.49 6.37
C PHE A 213 10.31 -29.53 4.84
N GLY A 214 9.51 -30.40 4.23
CA GLY A 214 9.39 -30.51 2.76
C GLY A 214 8.68 -29.32 2.10
N SER A 215 8.08 -28.44 2.90
CA SER A 215 7.34 -27.27 2.42
C SER A 215 8.19 -26.02 2.19
N PHE A 216 9.45 -25.99 2.63
CA PHE A 216 10.31 -24.81 2.47
C PHE A 216 10.90 -24.72 1.06
N ARG A 217 10.81 -23.53 0.45
CA ARG A 217 11.38 -23.22 -0.86
C ARG A 217 12.71 -22.48 -0.68
N ASN A 218 13.80 -23.23 -0.51
CA ASN A 218 15.13 -22.69 -0.19
C ASN A 218 15.65 -21.68 -1.22
N ALA A 219 15.32 -21.84 -2.51
CA ALA A 219 15.72 -20.92 -3.57
C ALA A 219 15.17 -19.49 -3.41
N ARG A 220 14.17 -19.29 -2.54
CA ARG A 220 13.55 -17.97 -2.27
C ARG A 220 13.95 -17.38 -0.93
N TRP A 221 14.90 -17.98 -0.22
CA TRP A 221 15.36 -17.47 1.07
C TRP A 221 16.29 -16.28 0.87
N LEU A 222 16.05 -15.22 1.65
CA LEU A 222 16.78 -13.94 1.56
C LEU A 222 16.86 -13.37 0.13
N MET A 223 15.85 -13.67 -0.70
CA MET A 223 15.80 -13.23 -2.09
C MET A 223 15.49 -11.73 -2.14
N PRO A 224 16.41 -10.88 -2.65
CA PRO A 224 16.16 -9.45 -2.78
C PRO A 224 15.09 -9.16 -3.85
N LEU A 225 14.33 -8.08 -3.64
CA LEU A 225 13.25 -7.62 -4.53
C LEU A 225 13.40 -6.14 -4.91
#